data_AF-A0A6C2YWG3-F1
#
_entry.id   AF-A0A6C2YWG3-F1
#
_cell.length_a   1.000
_cell.length_b   1.000
_cell.length_c   1.000
_cell.angle_alpha   90.00
_cell.angle_beta   90.00
_cell.angle_gamma   90.00
#
_symmetry.space_group_name_H-M   'P 1'
#
loop_
_entity.id
_entity.type
_entity.pdbx_description
1 polymer ?
#
loop_
_entity_poly.entity_id
_entity_poly.type
_entity_poly.pdbx_seq_one_letter_code
_entity_poly.pdbx_strand_id
1 'polypeptide(L)'
;MESCFLCRQPVMGLKGQDDFLDSAILDPGDEPHLAEADGECHGKCLTMSPWGEKWMQYRIRRQQRMPFVMLRHHDSGLISLHNRNNGDTTLFRADGTRWVLRDRDTHRIMIQGSEGYQLPLDQEFNCVFREKDELLAEMQSVLRASGRYSLMHFLQALGTDNRLLHPATVADSEWRFDSDFAQYWTASSISARLVSALFVPMDVYFAWLSARKQSHRDRLGLMQSGQYISVPHIGSVSAAVTPASLAHASLSSQSRTHSGRLVERMCP
;
A
#
# COMPACT_ATOMS: atom_id res chain seq x y z
N MET A 1 6.33 12.12 9.20
CA MET A 1 5.68 10.82 9.05
C MET A 1 4.23 11.03 9.39
N GLU A 2 3.36 10.49 8.55
CA GLU A 2 1.94 10.41 8.87
C GLU A 2 1.71 9.29 9.88
N SER A 3 0.53 9.30 10.51
CA SER A 3 0.13 8.29 11.49
C SER A 3 -0.89 7.34 10.86
N CYS A 4 -0.83 6.07 11.24
CA CYS A 4 -1.83 5.09 10.85
C CYS A 4 -3.20 5.53 11.36
N PHE A 5 -4.18 5.64 10.47
CA PHE A 5 -5.52 6.09 10.88
C PHE A 5 -6.18 5.17 11.92
N LEU A 6 -5.80 3.88 11.95
CA LEU A 6 -6.33 2.89 12.90
C LEU A 6 -5.62 2.94 14.27
N CYS A 7 -4.30 2.76 14.29
CA CYS A 7 -3.56 2.59 15.55
C CYS A 7 -2.83 3.85 16.03
N ARG A 8 -2.87 4.93 15.24
CA ARG A 8 -2.23 6.24 15.48
C ARG A 8 -0.71 6.20 15.64
N GLN A 9 -0.07 5.05 15.39
CA GLN A 9 1.39 4.92 15.36
C GLN A 9 1.95 5.41 14.01
N PRO A 10 3.22 5.84 13.95
CA PRO A 10 3.84 6.29 12.71
C PRO A 10 3.82 5.24 11.59
N VAL A 11 3.59 5.69 10.36
CA VAL A 11 3.66 4.87 9.14
C VAL A 11 4.84 5.36 8.30
N MET A 12 5.58 4.42 7.72
CA MET A 12 6.81 4.70 6.98
C MET A 12 6.59 4.74 5.46
N GLY A 13 5.50 4.16 4.95
CA GLY A 13 5.27 4.02 3.51
C GLY A 13 6.11 2.90 2.90
N LEU A 14 6.43 1.86 3.68
CA LEU A 14 7.20 0.71 3.23
C LEU A 14 6.36 -0.15 2.28
N LYS A 15 6.81 -0.31 1.03
CA LYS A 15 6.07 -1.05 0.00
C LYS A 15 5.81 -2.49 0.45
N GLY A 16 4.52 -2.85 0.56
CA GLY A 16 4.09 -4.20 0.97
C GLY A 16 3.98 -4.41 2.48
N GLN A 17 4.39 -3.43 3.29
CA GLN A 17 4.14 -3.40 4.73
C GLN A 17 3.08 -2.37 5.09
N ASP A 18 3.03 -1.27 4.35
CA ASP A 18 2.11 -0.15 4.52
C ASP A 18 1.26 0.06 3.26
N ASP A 19 0.15 0.76 3.43
CA ASP A 19 -0.74 1.12 2.34
C ASP A 19 -1.39 2.49 2.55
N PHE A 20 -1.84 3.08 1.44
CA PHE A 20 -2.33 4.46 1.41
C PHE A 20 -3.62 4.58 0.60
N LEU A 21 -4.59 5.32 1.11
CA LEU A 21 -5.84 5.66 0.42
C LEU A 21 -6.08 7.16 0.53
N ASP A 22 -6.24 7.88 -0.56
CA ASP A 22 -6.35 9.34 -0.54
C ASP A 22 -7.46 9.88 -1.45
N SER A 23 -7.54 11.20 -1.51
CA SER A 23 -8.45 11.94 -2.39
C SER A 23 -8.17 11.76 -3.89
N ALA A 24 -7.05 11.14 -4.29
CA ALA A 24 -6.87 10.76 -5.69
C ALA A 24 -7.71 9.52 -6.06
N ILE A 25 -8.16 8.77 -5.06
CA ILE A 25 -9.01 7.58 -5.16
C ILE A 25 -10.44 7.86 -4.69
N LEU A 26 -10.59 8.66 -3.63
CA LEU A 26 -11.86 8.95 -2.96
C LEU A 26 -12.47 10.27 -3.41
N ASP A 27 -13.78 10.27 -3.62
CA ASP A 27 -14.58 11.49 -3.74
C ASP A 27 -14.92 12.02 -2.33
N PRO A 28 -15.13 13.35 -2.11
CA PRO A 28 -15.35 13.90 -0.77
C PRO A 28 -16.57 13.35 0.00
N GLY A 29 -17.53 12.73 -0.70
CA GLY A 29 -18.70 12.09 -0.10
C GLY A 29 -18.53 10.60 0.17
N ASP A 30 -17.37 10.03 -0.13
CA ASP A 30 -17.12 8.61 0.07
C ASP A 30 -16.98 8.27 1.56
N GLU A 31 -17.51 7.11 1.95
CA GLU A 31 -17.58 6.67 3.34
C GLU A 31 -16.22 6.69 4.07
N PRO A 32 -15.09 6.22 3.47
CA PRO A 32 -13.81 6.27 4.15
C PRO A 32 -13.38 7.69 4.49
N HIS A 33 -13.64 8.68 3.62
CA HIS A 33 -13.30 10.07 3.88
C HIS A 33 -14.17 10.64 5.01
N LEU A 34 -15.48 10.38 4.97
CA LEU A 34 -16.43 10.82 6.02
C LEU A 34 -16.15 10.19 7.39
N ALA A 35 -15.58 8.99 7.40
CA ALA A 35 -15.24 8.24 8.60
C ALA A 35 -13.79 8.47 9.08
N GLU A 36 -13.03 9.37 8.44
CA GLU A 36 -11.59 9.58 8.70
C GLU A 36 -10.78 8.27 8.62
N ALA A 37 -11.19 7.39 7.71
CA ALA A 37 -10.59 6.10 7.41
C ALA A 37 -9.82 6.09 6.08
N ASP A 38 -9.34 7.26 5.68
CA ASP A 38 -8.39 7.50 4.60
C ASP A 38 -7.00 7.90 5.18
N GLY A 39 -6.00 8.03 4.31
CA GLY A 39 -4.61 8.30 4.65
C GLY A 39 -3.73 7.05 4.67
N GLU A 40 -2.68 7.10 5.48
CA GLU A 40 -1.67 6.04 5.63
C GLU A 40 -2.12 4.97 6.63
N CYS A 41 -1.77 3.71 6.38
CA CYS A 41 -2.08 2.61 7.27
C CYS A 41 -1.03 1.50 7.20
N HIS A 42 -0.69 0.90 8.34
CA HIS A 42 0.04 -0.37 8.33
C HIS A 42 -0.85 -1.45 7.69
N GLY A 43 -0.28 -2.25 6.80
CA GLY A 43 -0.96 -3.34 6.12
C GLY A 43 -1.57 -4.33 7.12
N LYS A 44 -0.85 -4.69 8.18
CA LYS A 44 -1.39 -5.57 9.24
C LYS A 44 -2.62 -4.97 9.91
N CYS A 45 -2.60 -3.68 10.25
CA CYS A 45 -3.75 -3.00 10.82
C CYS A 45 -4.95 -3.03 9.86
N LEU A 46 -4.71 -2.76 8.57
CA LEU A 46 -5.76 -2.76 7.55
C LEU A 46 -6.40 -4.15 7.40
N THR A 47 -5.60 -5.21 7.28
CA THR A 47 -6.09 -6.60 7.12
C THR A 47 -6.92 -7.10 8.29
N MET A 48 -6.69 -6.56 9.49
CA MET A 48 -7.44 -6.91 10.71
C MET A 48 -8.66 -6.00 10.93
N SER A 49 -8.86 -4.99 10.08
CA SER A 49 -9.92 -4.00 10.21
C SER A 49 -11.09 -4.29 9.27
N PRO A 50 -12.29 -3.78 9.56
CA PRO A 50 -13.42 -3.84 8.63
C PRO A 50 -13.23 -2.95 7.38
N TRP A 51 -12.15 -2.15 7.32
CA TRP A 51 -11.91 -1.22 6.22
C TRP A 51 -11.20 -1.84 5.02
N GLY A 52 -10.53 -2.98 5.18
CA GLY A 52 -9.76 -3.63 4.12
C GLY A 52 -10.56 -3.85 2.84
N GLU A 53 -11.75 -4.45 2.96
CA GLU A 53 -12.60 -4.71 1.80
C GLU A 53 -13.08 -3.42 1.14
N LYS A 54 -13.46 -2.42 1.94
CA LYS A 54 -13.90 -1.11 1.43
C LYS A 54 -12.77 -0.44 0.65
N TRP A 55 -11.56 -0.41 1.21
CA TRP A 55 -10.37 0.11 0.55
C TRP A 55 -10.13 -0.57 -0.80
N MET A 56 -10.21 -1.91 -0.86
CA MET A 56 -10.14 -2.66 -2.11
C MET A 56 -11.21 -2.20 -3.12
N GLN A 57 -12.48 -2.15 -2.70
CA GLN A 57 -13.60 -1.81 -3.58
C GLN A 57 -13.44 -0.42 -4.20
N TYR A 58 -13.04 0.58 -3.41
CA TYR A 58 -12.80 1.95 -3.90
C TYR A 58 -11.65 2.01 -4.91
N ARG A 59 -10.55 1.29 -4.65
CA ARG A 59 -9.42 1.21 -5.57
C ARG A 59 -9.80 0.54 -6.89
N ILE A 60 -10.54 -0.56 -6.84
CA ILE A 60 -11.04 -1.23 -8.04
C ILE A 60 -11.96 -0.30 -8.83
N ARG A 61 -12.93 0.35 -8.16
CA ARG A 61 -13.85 1.31 -8.80
C ARG A 61 -13.09 2.43 -9.50
N ARG A 62 -12.04 2.98 -8.86
CA ARG A 62 -11.20 4.02 -9.44
C ARG A 62 -10.41 3.50 -10.64
N GLN A 63 -9.79 2.32 -10.52
CA GLN A 63 -8.98 1.73 -11.59
C GLN A 63 -9.80 1.25 -12.79
N GLN A 64 -11.09 0.91 -12.61
CA GLN A 64 -12.01 0.60 -13.71
C GLN A 64 -12.28 1.79 -14.65
N ARG A 65 -12.00 3.04 -14.21
CA ARG A 65 -12.09 4.22 -15.08
C ARG A 65 -10.90 4.33 -16.06
N MET A 66 -9.94 3.41 -15.99
CA MET A 66 -8.74 3.35 -16.81
C MET A 66 -8.74 2.04 -17.65
N PRO A 67 -7.94 1.93 -18.73
CA PRO A 67 -7.96 0.79 -19.64
C PRO A 67 -7.25 -0.45 -19.07
N PHE A 68 -7.78 -0.98 -17.96
CA PHE A 68 -7.29 -2.19 -17.31
C PHE A 68 -8.11 -3.42 -17.73
N VAL A 69 -7.44 -4.57 -17.82
CA VAL A 69 -8.09 -5.87 -17.87
C VAL A 69 -8.25 -6.37 -16.44
N MET A 70 -9.49 -6.65 -16.05
CA MET A 70 -9.79 -7.24 -14.75
C MET A 70 -9.92 -8.75 -14.88
N LEU A 71 -9.20 -9.48 -14.03
CA LEU A 71 -9.31 -10.94 -13.90
C LEU A 71 -9.59 -11.27 -12.43
N ARG A 72 -10.52 -12.21 -12.21
CA ARG A 72 -10.87 -12.73 -10.89
C ARG A 72 -10.29 -14.13 -10.76
N HIS A 73 -9.56 -14.37 -9.69
CA HIS A 73 -8.92 -15.65 -9.40
C HIS A 73 -9.75 -16.35 -8.32
N HIS A 74 -10.71 -17.17 -8.74
CA HIS A 74 -11.71 -17.75 -7.84
C HIS A 74 -11.10 -18.56 -6.68
N ASP A 75 -10.03 -19.31 -6.95
CA ASP A 75 -9.40 -20.19 -5.96
C ASP A 75 -8.68 -19.42 -4.83
N SER A 76 -8.23 -18.20 -5.09
CA SER A 76 -7.49 -17.36 -4.13
C SER A 76 -8.26 -16.15 -3.62
N GLY A 77 -9.44 -15.86 -4.19
CA GLY A 77 -10.18 -14.64 -3.92
C GLY A 77 -9.48 -13.36 -4.38
N LEU A 78 -8.40 -13.47 -5.17
CA LEU A 78 -7.65 -12.33 -5.67
C LEU A 78 -8.34 -11.68 -6.88
N ILE A 79 -8.21 -10.36 -6.98
CA ILE A 79 -8.61 -9.59 -8.15
C ILE A 79 -7.34 -8.96 -8.73
N SER A 80 -7.05 -9.22 -10.00
CA SER A 80 -5.92 -8.58 -10.70
C SER A 80 -6.41 -7.60 -11.75
N LEU A 81 -5.88 -6.38 -11.72
CA LEU A 81 -6.08 -5.33 -12.69
C LEU A 81 -4.77 -5.13 -13.47
N HIS A 82 -4.76 -5.54 -14.74
CA HIS A 82 -3.60 -5.45 -15.63
C HIS A 82 -3.68 -4.25 -16.57
N ASN A 83 -2.71 -3.35 -16.50
CA ASN A 83 -2.58 -2.19 -17.36
C ASN A 83 -1.96 -2.59 -18.70
N ARG A 84 -2.75 -2.56 -19.77
CA ARG A 84 -2.26 -2.92 -21.12
C ARG A 84 -1.20 -1.97 -21.66
N ASN A 85 -1.11 -0.74 -21.17
CA ASN A 85 -0.21 0.27 -21.73
C ASN A 85 1.22 0.12 -21.20
N ASN A 86 1.38 -0.19 -19.91
CA ASN A 86 2.70 -0.25 -19.27
C ASN A 86 3.07 -1.65 -18.73
N GLY A 87 2.16 -2.62 -18.78
CA GLY A 87 2.38 -3.99 -18.30
C GLY A 87 2.30 -4.15 -16.78
N ASP A 88 1.97 -3.09 -16.04
CA ASP A 88 1.80 -3.17 -14.59
C ASP A 88 0.55 -3.98 -14.25
N THR A 89 0.66 -4.82 -13.22
CA THR A 89 -0.47 -5.55 -12.67
C THR A 89 -0.64 -5.17 -11.21
N THR A 90 -1.82 -4.65 -10.87
CA THR A 90 -2.21 -4.45 -9.48
C THR A 90 -3.08 -5.62 -9.04
N LEU A 91 -2.72 -6.29 -7.95
CA LEU A 91 -3.49 -7.38 -7.36
C LEU A 91 -4.05 -6.93 -6.01
N PHE A 92 -5.30 -7.31 -5.75
CA PHE A 92 -6.01 -7.01 -4.52
C PHE A 92 -6.53 -8.27 -3.87
N ARG A 93 -6.51 -8.29 -2.54
CA ARG A 93 -7.22 -9.27 -1.71
C ARG A 93 -8.34 -8.56 -0.94
N ALA A 94 -9.37 -9.32 -0.55
CA ALA A 94 -10.53 -8.80 0.17
C ALA A 94 -10.20 -8.14 1.52
N ASP A 95 -9.06 -8.47 2.13
CA ASP A 95 -8.55 -7.84 3.35
C ASP A 95 -7.90 -6.46 3.10
N GLY A 96 -7.94 -5.95 1.87
CA GLY A 96 -7.38 -4.66 1.48
C GLY A 96 -5.92 -4.72 1.03
N THR A 97 -5.25 -5.87 1.18
CA THR A 97 -3.85 -6.02 0.76
C THR A 97 -3.72 -5.80 -0.74
N ARG A 98 -2.65 -5.09 -1.13
CA ARG A 98 -2.38 -4.72 -2.52
C ARG A 98 -0.94 -5.04 -2.91
N TRP A 99 -0.78 -5.62 -4.10
CA TRP A 99 0.52 -5.79 -4.75
C TRP A 99 0.54 -5.06 -6.08
N VAL A 100 1.61 -4.34 -6.37
CA VAL A 100 1.87 -3.74 -7.68
C VAL A 100 3.13 -4.38 -8.24
N LEU A 101 2.94 -5.28 -9.21
CA LEU A 101 3.98 -6.07 -9.86
C LEU A 101 4.09 -5.67 -11.33
N ARG A 102 5.32 -5.40 -11.79
CA ARG A 102 5.61 -4.96 -13.15
C ARG A 102 6.23 -6.10 -13.94
N ASP A 103 6.04 -6.14 -15.25
CA ASP A 103 6.66 -7.17 -16.12
C ASP A 103 8.18 -7.28 -15.91
N ARG A 104 8.85 -6.13 -15.72
CA ARG A 104 10.29 -6.07 -15.42
C ARG A 104 10.67 -6.68 -14.08
N ASP A 105 9.75 -6.90 -13.16
CA ASP A 105 10.08 -7.47 -11.84
C ASP A 105 10.32 -8.99 -11.93
N THR A 106 9.88 -9.65 -13.00
CA THR A 106 9.92 -11.13 -13.13
C THR A 106 11.29 -11.74 -12.89
N HIS A 107 12.33 -11.14 -13.46
CA HIS A 107 13.70 -11.66 -13.39
C HIS A 107 14.39 -11.34 -12.05
N ARG A 108 13.75 -10.50 -11.22
CA ARG A 108 14.28 -10.09 -9.92
C ARG A 108 13.69 -10.90 -8.77
N ILE A 109 12.61 -11.62 -9.01
CA ILE A 109 11.91 -12.36 -7.96
C ILE A 109 12.76 -13.56 -7.53
N MET A 110 13.11 -13.58 -6.25
CA MET A 110 13.87 -14.64 -5.61
C MET A 110 12.91 -15.57 -4.86
N ILE A 111 13.12 -16.88 -4.99
CA ILE A 111 12.30 -17.88 -4.29
C ILE A 111 12.64 -17.83 -2.80
N GLN A 112 11.63 -17.69 -1.95
CA GLN A 112 11.80 -17.78 -0.49
C GLN A 112 10.91 -18.89 0.07
N GLY A 113 11.44 -20.11 0.10
CA GLY A 113 10.77 -21.24 0.75
C GLY A 113 9.40 -21.60 0.13
N SER A 114 8.55 -22.23 0.94
CA SER A 114 7.24 -22.73 0.50
C SER A 114 6.11 -21.68 0.51
N GLU A 115 6.33 -20.52 1.13
CA GLU A 115 5.24 -19.56 1.40
C GLU A 115 5.14 -18.45 0.33
N GLY A 116 6.19 -18.20 -0.43
CA GLY A 116 6.15 -17.19 -1.48
C GLY A 116 7.52 -16.80 -2.00
N TYR A 117 7.58 -15.58 -2.52
CA TYR A 117 8.75 -15.03 -3.15
C TYR A 117 9.08 -13.64 -2.58
N GLN A 118 10.32 -13.23 -2.75
CA GLN A 118 10.76 -11.86 -2.46
C GLN A 118 11.10 -11.14 -3.74
N LEU A 119 10.59 -9.91 -3.88
CA LEU A 119 11.02 -8.98 -4.90
C LEU A 119 11.96 -7.95 -4.25
N PRO A 120 13.27 -7.98 -4.55
CA PRO A 120 14.21 -6.99 -4.06
C PRO A 120 13.81 -5.57 -4.47
N LEU A 121 13.84 -4.67 -3.51
CA LEU A 121 13.62 -3.25 -3.68
C LEU A 121 14.92 -2.53 -3.33
N ASP A 122 15.33 -1.63 -4.22
CA ASP A 122 16.41 -0.66 -3.99
C ASP A 122 15.82 0.67 -4.42
N GLN A 123 15.50 1.51 -3.45
CA GLN A 123 14.74 2.73 -3.66
C GLN A 123 15.28 3.87 -2.81
N GLU A 124 15.21 5.07 -3.35
CA GLU A 124 15.36 6.29 -2.56
C GLU A 124 14.24 6.34 -1.53
N PHE A 125 14.61 6.63 -0.29
CA PHE A 125 13.69 6.71 0.82
C PHE A 125 13.90 8.01 1.58
N ASN A 126 12.91 8.88 1.49
CA ASN A 126 12.89 10.18 2.14
C ASN A 126 11.97 10.12 3.34
N CYS A 127 12.50 10.39 4.53
CA CYS A 127 11.69 10.47 5.73
C CYS A 127 11.89 11.80 6.45
N VAL A 128 10.77 12.38 6.86
CA VAL A 128 10.71 13.57 7.72
C VAL A 128 10.10 13.18 9.06
N PHE A 129 10.80 13.47 10.14
CA PHE A 129 10.44 13.14 11.51
C PHE A 129 10.25 14.44 12.30
N ARG A 130 9.08 14.63 12.90
CA ARG A 130 8.78 15.87 13.64
C ARG A 130 9.16 15.82 15.13
N GLU A 131 9.35 14.62 15.69
CA GLU A 131 9.46 14.41 17.14
C GLU A 131 10.47 13.30 17.50
N LYS A 132 11.43 12.99 16.61
CA LYS A 132 12.36 11.86 16.76
C LYS A 132 13.80 12.24 16.43
N ASP A 133 14.21 13.43 16.88
CA ASP A 133 15.52 14.02 16.57
C ASP A 133 16.67 13.13 17.05
N GLU A 134 16.54 12.50 18.22
CA GLU A 134 17.58 11.60 18.76
C GLU A 134 17.76 10.34 17.91
N LEU A 135 16.67 9.68 17.51
CA LEU A 135 16.71 8.50 16.65
C LEU A 135 17.27 8.84 15.27
N LEU A 136 16.92 10.01 14.73
CA LEU A 136 17.50 10.51 13.49
C LEU A 136 18.99 10.78 13.62
N ALA A 137 19.42 11.44 14.69
CA ALA A 137 20.83 11.72 14.94
C ALA A 137 21.65 10.41 15.06
N GLU A 138 21.10 9.42 15.76
CA GLU A 138 21.67 8.07 15.82
C GLU A 138 21.82 7.47 14.41
N MET A 139 20.72 7.43 13.64
CA MET A 139 20.71 6.87 12.29
C MET A 139 21.74 7.56 11.37
N GLN A 140 21.79 8.89 11.38
CA GLN A 140 22.75 9.66 10.59
C GLN A 140 24.20 9.38 11.00
N SER A 141 24.46 9.29 12.30
CA SER A 141 25.78 8.96 12.85
C SER A 141 26.23 7.56 12.40
N VAL A 142 25.37 6.55 12.58
CA VAL A 142 25.67 5.16 12.22
C VAL A 142 25.84 4.99 10.70
N LEU A 143 25.01 5.64 9.88
CA LEU A 143 25.16 5.63 8.43
C LEU A 143 26.48 6.25 7.99
N ARG A 144 26.92 7.37 8.59
CA ARG A 144 28.23 7.97 8.28
C ARG A 144 29.40 7.09 8.69
N ALA A 145 29.29 6.42 9.84
CA ALA A 145 30.38 5.62 10.39
C ALA A 145 30.53 4.25 9.72
N SER A 146 29.41 3.56 9.47
CA SER A 146 29.39 2.16 9.01
C SER A 146 28.86 1.98 7.59
N GLY A 147 28.24 3.02 7.02
CA GLY A 147 27.59 2.97 5.72
C GLY A 147 26.22 2.29 5.72
N ARG A 148 25.75 1.73 6.84
CA ARG A 148 24.54 0.91 6.90
C ARG A 148 23.73 1.11 8.19
N TYR A 149 22.41 1.02 8.10
CA TYR A 149 21.53 1.07 9.27
C TYR A 149 20.37 0.08 9.10
N SER A 150 20.08 -0.74 10.13
CA SER A 150 19.05 -1.77 10.05
C SER A 150 17.64 -1.16 10.05
N LEU A 151 16.79 -1.56 9.10
CA LEU A 151 15.37 -1.20 9.08
C LEU A 151 14.61 -1.77 10.29
N MET A 152 14.94 -2.99 10.70
CA MET A 152 14.28 -3.61 11.85
C MET A 152 14.58 -2.86 13.15
N HIS A 153 15.84 -2.49 13.40
CA HIS A 153 16.23 -1.70 14.58
C HIS A 153 15.48 -0.37 14.64
N PHE A 154 15.33 0.30 13.49
CA PHE A 154 14.55 1.53 13.39
C PHE A 154 13.08 1.35 13.75
N LEU A 155 12.44 0.31 13.21
CA LEU A 155 11.03 0.01 13.47
C LEU A 155 10.78 -0.35 14.94
N GLN A 156 11.73 -1.04 15.58
CA GLN A 156 11.69 -1.31 17.02
C GLN A 156 11.79 -0.02 17.83
N ALA A 157 12.70 0.90 17.47
CA ALA A 157 12.81 2.21 18.11
C ALA A 157 11.56 3.08 17.91
N LEU A 158 10.84 2.89 16.80
CA LEU A 158 9.53 3.51 16.57
C LEU A 158 8.37 2.79 17.28
N GLY A 159 8.56 1.57 17.77
CA GLY A 159 7.50 0.74 18.36
C GLY A 159 6.49 0.22 17.33
N THR A 160 6.90 0.06 16.07
CA THR A 160 6.03 -0.35 14.94
C THR A 160 6.39 -1.72 14.35
N ASP A 161 7.41 -2.39 14.89
CA ASP A 161 7.84 -3.75 14.49
C ASP A 161 6.69 -4.78 14.57
N ASN A 162 5.85 -4.70 15.60
CA ASN A 162 4.69 -5.60 15.75
C ASN A 162 3.54 -5.32 14.76
N ARG A 163 3.65 -4.27 13.92
CA ARG A 163 2.69 -3.87 12.88
C ARG A 163 3.10 -4.29 11.47
N LEU A 164 4.25 -4.93 11.31
CA LEU A 164 4.69 -5.46 10.02
C LEU A 164 3.75 -6.58 9.55
N LEU A 165 3.32 -6.50 8.29
CA LEU A 165 2.52 -7.53 7.65
C LEU A 165 3.37 -8.76 7.32
N HIS A 166 4.61 -8.53 6.87
CA HIS A 166 5.57 -9.59 6.53
C HIS A 166 6.93 -9.29 7.18
N PRO A 167 7.13 -9.58 8.49
CA PRO A 167 8.38 -9.26 9.20
C PRO A 167 9.63 -9.87 8.56
N ALA A 168 9.50 -11.06 7.96
CA ALA A 168 10.60 -11.78 7.33
C ALA A 168 11.22 -11.02 6.14
N THR A 169 10.49 -10.12 5.47
CA THR A 169 11.08 -9.32 4.38
C THR A 169 11.81 -8.08 4.85
N VAL A 170 11.68 -7.75 6.14
CA VAL A 170 12.30 -6.59 6.78
C VAL A 170 13.53 -6.97 7.59
N ALA A 171 13.65 -8.24 8.00
CA ALA A 171 14.74 -8.74 8.84
C ALA A 171 16.14 -8.37 8.31
N ASP A 172 16.36 -8.51 7.01
CA ASP A 172 17.64 -8.20 6.34
C ASP A 172 17.63 -6.85 5.59
N SER A 173 16.60 -6.02 5.80
CA SER A 173 16.49 -4.72 5.14
C SER A 173 17.37 -3.67 5.83
N GLU A 174 18.02 -2.83 5.04
CA GLU A 174 18.98 -1.83 5.52
C GLU A 174 18.89 -0.53 4.70
N TRP A 175 19.08 0.61 5.37
CA TRP A 175 19.49 1.82 4.67
C TRP A 175 20.98 1.79 4.41
N ARG A 176 21.37 2.30 3.25
CA ARG A 176 22.75 2.48 2.84
C ARG A 176 23.07 3.95 2.72
N PHE A 177 24.24 4.31 3.23
CA PHE A 177 24.80 5.64 3.05
C PHE A 177 25.05 5.90 1.57
N ASP A 178 24.64 7.08 1.12
CA ASP A 178 24.84 7.58 -0.22
C ASP A 178 25.21 9.06 -0.07
N SER A 179 26.40 9.45 -0.54
CA SER A 179 26.89 10.82 -0.39
C SER A 179 26.01 11.83 -1.11
N ASP A 180 25.36 11.42 -2.20
CA ASP A 180 24.50 12.27 -2.99
C ASP A 180 23.20 12.58 -2.27
N PHE A 181 22.75 11.68 -1.37
CA PHE A 181 21.59 11.91 -0.51
C PHE A 181 21.94 12.59 0.81
N ALA A 182 23.16 12.41 1.31
CA ALA A 182 23.62 12.97 2.58
C ALA A 182 23.54 14.51 2.66
N GLN A 183 23.64 15.20 1.53
CA GLN A 183 23.48 16.66 1.45
C GLN A 183 22.07 17.16 1.78
N TYR A 184 21.05 16.29 1.72
CA TYR A 184 19.65 16.63 2.04
C TYR A 184 19.26 16.32 3.49
N TRP A 185 20.21 15.88 4.31
CA TRP A 185 19.95 15.56 5.70
C TRP A 185 19.79 16.82 6.53
N THR A 186 18.79 16.81 7.41
CA THR A 186 18.55 17.89 8.38
C THR A 186 18.39 17.28 9.77
N ALA A 187 18.17 18.11 10.80
CA ALA A 187 17.84 17.60 12.13
C ALA A 187 16.55 16.77 12.17
N SER A 188 15.63 17.01 11.22
CA SER A 188 14.30 16.41 11.17
C SER A 188 14.06 15.57 9.91
N SER A 189 15.08 15.35 9.08
CA SER A 189 14.93 14.57 7.85
C SER A 189 16.15 13.77 7.49
N ILE A 190 15.92 12.63 6.85
CA ILE A 190 16.96 11.81 6.23
C ILE A 190 16.49 11.34 4.86
N SER A 191 17.43 11.32 3.92
CA SER A 191 17.28 10.72 2.59
C SER A 191 18.35 9.67 2.43
N ALA A 192 17.99 8.43 2.12
CA ALA A 192 18.96 7.35 1.94
C ALA A 192 18.42 6.30 0.99
N ARG A 193 19.31 5.44 0.47
CA ARG A 193 18.88 4.25 -0.25
C ARG A 193 18.40 3.20 0.74
N LEU A 194 17.16 2.75 0.59
CA LEU A 194 16.62 1.63 1.33
C LEU A 194 16.67 0.37 0.46
N VAL A 195 17.44 -0.61 0.92
CA VAL A 195 17.45 -1.96 0.35
C VAL A 195 16.51 -2.82 1.18
N SER A 196 15.47 -3.34 0.55
CA SER A 196 14.43 -4.14 1.21
C SER A 196 13.83 -5.19 0.27
N ALA A 197 12.78 -5.87 0.69
CA ALA A 197 12.04 -6.78 -0.15
C ALA A 197 10.52 -6.64 0.01
N LEU A 198 9.81 -6.72 -1.11
CA LEU A 198 8.36 -6.94 -1.15
C LEU A 198 8.08 -8.44 -1.08
N PHE A 199 7.29 -8.89 -0.11
CA PHE A 199 6.77 -10.25 -0.10
C PHE A 199 5.70 -10.42 -1.18
N VAL A 200 5.82 -11.48 -1.97
CA VAL A 200 4.84 -11.88 -2.98
C VAL A 200 4.39 -13.30 -2.65
N PRO A 201 3.19 -13.46 -2.05
CA PRO A 201 2.61 -14.78 -1.83
C PRO A 201 2.53 -15.60 -3.12
N MET A 202 2.60 -16.92 -3.01
CA MET A 202 2.64 -17.82 -4.17
C MET A 202 1.37 -17.70 -5.05
N ASP A 203 0.20 -17.59 -4.44
CA ASP A 203 -1.08 -17.35 -5.13
C ASP A 203 -1.08 -16.01 -5.88
N VAL A 204 -0.52 -14.95 -5.29
CA VAL A 204 -0.35 -13.64 -5.92
C VAL A 204 0.60 -13.73 -7.11
N TYR A 205 1.72 -14.42 -6.98
CA TYR A 205 2.68 -14.61 -8.06
C TYR A 205 2.05 -15.34 -9.26
N PHE A 206 1.33 -16.45 -9.02
CA PHE A 206 0.68 -17.19 -10.09
C PHE A 206 -0.48 -16.41 -10.73
N ALA A 207 -1.28 -15.70 -9.93
CA ALA A 207 -2.31 -14.80 -10.44
C ALA A 207 -1.73 -13.73 -11.36
N TRP A 208 -0.57 -13.17 -10.99
CA TRP A 208 0.16 -12.21 -11.80
C TRP A 208 0.68 -12.81 -13.12
N LEU A 209 1.32 -13.98 -13.08
CA LEU A 209 1.74 -14.67 -14.31
C LEU A 209 0.58 -15.01 -15.23
N SER A 210 -0.57 -15.41 -14.66
CA SER A 210 -1.79 -15.67 -15.42
C SER A 210 -2.30 -14.40 -16.12
N ALA A 211 -2.35 -13.27 -15.40
CA ALA A 211 -2.77 -11.99 -15.98
C ALA A 211 -1.90 -11.54 -17.15
N ARG A 212 -0.59 -11.73 -17.05
CA ARG A 212 0.37 -11.43 -18.12
C ARG A 212 0.17 -12.30 -19.35
N LYS A 213 0.03 -13.61 -19.15
CA LYS A 213 -0.22 -14.56 -20.25
C LYS A 213 -1.52 -14.21 -20.99
N GLN A 214 -2.58 -13.85 -20.26
CA GLN A 214 -3.83 -13.43 -20.86
C GLN A 214 -3.65 -12.14 -21.69
N SER A 215 -2.99 -11.12 -21.13
CA SER A 215 -2.70 -9.87 -21.85
C SER A 215 -1.90 -10.09 -23.14
N HIS A 216 -0.91 -10.99 -23.10
CA HIS A 216 -0.13 -11.37 -24.28
C HIS A 216 -1.00 -12.06 -25.35
N ARG A 217 -1.89 -12.97 -24.97
CA ARG A 217 -2.84 -13.63 -25.89
C ARG A 217 -3.81 -12.62 -26.51
N ASP A 218 -4.34 -11.70 -25.70
CA ASP A 218 -5.24 -10.63 -26.16
C ASP A 218 -4.55 -9.76 -27.22
N ARG A 219 -3.27 -9.39 -27.01
CA ARG A 219 -2.48 -8.59 -27.97
C ARG A 219 -2.24 -9.30 -29.30
N LEU A 220 -2.13 -10.63 -29.28
CA LEU A 220 -1.94 -11.44 -30.48
C LEU A 220 -3.25 -11.72 -31.23
N GLY A 221 -4.39 -11.23 -30.75
CA GLY A 221 -5.70 -11.55 -31.32
C GLY A 221 -6.08 -13.03 -31.16
N LEU A 222 -5.40 -13.77 -30.29
CA LEU A 222 -5.62 -15.19 -30.03
C LEU A 222 -6.74 -15.40 -29.01
N MET A 223 -7.84 -14.65 -29.12
CA MET A 223 -8.95 -14.73 -28.19
C MET A 223 -9.64 -16.09 -28.29
N GLN A 224 -9.37 -16.96 -27.32
CA GLN A 224 -10.33 -17.99 -26.93
C GLN A 224 -11.48 -17.29 -26.20
N SER A 225 -12.70 -17.71 -26.48
CA SER A 225 -13.96 -17.26 -25.87
C SER A 225 -14.07 -17.63 -24.38
N GLY A 226 -13.06 -17.29 -23.58
CA GLY A 226 -13.11 -17.31 -22.12
C GLY A 226 -13.88 -16.10 -21.65
N GLN A 227 -14.92 -16.33 -20.86
CA GLN A 227 -15.88 -15.33 -20.39
C GLN A 227 -15.19 -14.07 -19.86
N TYR A 228 -15.17 -13.01 -20.66
CA TYR A 228 -15.13 -11.66 -20.13
C TYR A 228 -16.44 -11.48 -19.37
N ILE A 229 -16.39 -11.57 -18.04
CA ILE A 229 -17.48 -11.03 -17.24
C ILE A 229 -17.36 -9.52 -17.37
N SER A 230 -18.06 -8.96 -18.36
CA SER A 230 -18.52 -7.58 -18.30
C SER A 230 -19.33 -7.49 -17.00
N VAL A 231 -18.73 -6.90 -15.97
CA VAL A 231 -19.40 -6.74 -14.69
C VAL A 231 -20.56 -5.78 -14.93
N PRO A 232 -21.84 -6.19 -14.73
CA PRO A 232 -22.93 -5.24 -14.73
C PRO A 232 -22.67 -4.21 -13.64
N HIS A 233 -23.01 -2.94 -13.91
CA HIS A 233 -22.97 -1.87 -12.92
C HIS A 233 -23.47 -2.40 -11.57
N ILE A 234 -22.66 -2.26 -10.53
CA ILE A 234 -23.03 -2.62 -9.16
C ILE A 234 -24.20 -1.72 -8.76
N GLY A 235 -25.42 -2.19 -9.02
CA GLY A 235 -26.62 -1.70 -8.39
C GLY A 235 -26.53 -2.04 -6.92
N SER A 236 -26.77 -1.03 -6.08
CA SER A 236 -26.86 -1.13 -4.63
C SER A 236 -27.61 -2.38 -4.19
N VAL A 237 -26.92 -3.30 -3.53
CA VAL A 237 -27.56 -4.37 -2.79
C VAL A 237 -28.22 -3.71 -1.58
N SER A 238 -29.54 -3.56 -1.66
CA SER A 238 -30.38 -3.12 -0.56
C SER A 238 -30.36 -4.21 0.51
N ALA A 239 -29.63 -3.96 1.61
CA ALA A 239 -29.80 -4.72 2.83
C ALA A 239 -31.12 -4.29 3.48
N ALA A 240 -32.10 -5.20 3.48
CA ALA A 240 -33.30 -5.06 4.29
C ALA A 240 -32.89 -5.12 5.77
N VAL A 241 -32.93 -3.97 6.45
CA VAL A 241 -32.83 -3.87 7.91
C VAL A 241 -34.17 -3.34 8.42
N THR A 242 -34.91 -4.20 9.10
CA THR A 242 -36.08 -3.84 9.92
C THR A 242 -35.64 -2.95 11.10
N PRO A 243 -36.37 -1.86 11.41
CA PRO A 243 -35.97 -0.93 12.46
C PRO A 243 -36.50 -1.37 13.83
N ALA A 244 -35.65 -1.28 14.86
CA ALA A 244 -36.07 -1.26 16.25
C ALA A 244 -35.52 -0.02 16.96
N SER A 245 -36.47 0.83 17.34
CA SER A 245 -36.50 1.80 18.43
C SER A 245 -35.57 3.03 18.45
N LEU A 246 -36.26 4.17 18.43
CA LEU A 246 -35.83 5.53 18.76
C LEU A 246 -35.32 5.64 20.22
N ALA A 247 -34.28 6.45 20.41
CA ALA A 247 -34.15 7.33 21.56
C ALA A 247 -33.31 8.57 21.19
N HIS A 248 -33.88 9.74 21.46
CA HIS A 248 -33.31 11.08 21.32
C HIS A 248 -32.07 11.29 22.20
N ALA A 249 -31.06 12.00 21.69
CA ALA A 249 -30.33 13.00 22.48
C ALA A 249 -29.60 14.03 21.59
N SER A 250 -29.69 15.26 22.04
CA SER A 250 -29.44 16.54 21.36
C SER A 250 -28.01 16.84 20.92
N LEU A 251 -27.97 17.69 19.88
CA LEU A 251 -26.82 18.41 19.35
C LEU A 251 -26.18 19.37 20.37
N SER A 252 -24.85 19.47 20.34
CA SER A 252 -24.15 20.71 20.65
C SER A 252 -23.03 20.93 19.62
N SER A 253 -23.25 21.96 18.81
CA SER A 253 -22.35 22.51 17.80
C SER A 253 -21.08 23.11 18.39
N GLN A 254 -19.92 22.77 17.85
CA GLN A 254 -18.77 23.68 17.84
C GLN A 254 -18.09 23.67 16.46
N SER A 255 -18.26 24.79 15.78
CA SER A 255 -17.54 25.21 14.59
C SER A 255 -16.04 25.35 14.86
N ARG A 256 -15.19 24.68 14.07
CA ARG A 256 -13.79 25.09 13.91
C ARG A 256 -13.44 25.20 12.43
N THR A 257 -12.84 26.35 12.15
CA THR A 257 -12.43 26.90 10.88
C THR A 257 -11.38 26.04 10.18
N HIS A 258 -11.63 25.69 8.92
CA HIS A 258 -10.66 25.10 8.01
C HIS A 258 -9.56 26.13 7.66
N SER A 259 -8.32 25.86 8.07
CA SER A 259 -7.13 26.45 7.46
C SER A 259 -6.62 25.52 6.37
N GLY A 260 -6.65 25.98 5.12
CA GLY A 260 -6.05 25.27 3.98
C GLY A 260 -4.56 25.04 4.20
N ARG A 261 -4.07 23.86 3.83
CA ARG A 261 -2.65 23.54 3.78
C ARG A 261 -2.29 23.10 2.37
N LEU A 262 -1.30 23.80 1.81
CA LEU A 262 -0.69 23.53 0.52
C LEU A 262 -0.17 22.09 0.46
N VAL A 263 -0.40 21.49 -0.70
CA VAL A 263 0.16 20.20 -1.12
C VAL A 263 1.61 20.44 -1.53
N GLU A 264 2.55 19.98 -0.71
CA GLU A 264 3.90 19.65 -1.19
C GLU A 264 3.95 18.15 -1.48
N ARG A 265 3.84 17.82 -2.77
CA ARG A 265 4.18 16.51 -3.34
C ARG A 265 5.40 16.70 -4.23
N MET A 266 6.50 16.03 -3.88
CA MET A 266 7.68 15.72 -4.72
C MET A 266 8.34 14.51 -4.05
N CYS A 267 8.66 13.36 -4.66
CA CYS A 267 8.87 12.95 -6.06
C CYS A 267 8.45 11.45 -6.24
N PRO A 268 8.94 10.76 -7.29
CA PRO A 268 8.26 10.35 -8.53
C PRO A 268 7.57 8.96 -8.51
#